data_AF-A0A3B0ZLZ8-F1
#
_entry.id   AF-A0A3B0ZLZ8-F1
#
_cell.length_a   1.000
_cell.length_b   1.000
_cell.length_c   1.000
_cell.angle_alpha   90.00
_cell.angle_beta   90.00
_cell.angle_gamma   90.00
#
_symmetry.space_group_name_H-M   'P 1'
#
loop_
_entity.id
_entity.type
_entity.pdbx_description
1 polymer ?
#
loop_
_entity_poly.entity_id
_entity_poly.type
_entity_poly.pdbx_seq_one_letter_code
_entity_poly.pdbx_strand_id
1 'polypeptide(L)'
;ELAAAFDLARLSKAPARFDETQLRYWQKEAVLSASSAELVDWFNQSAEGQQQAADWSAQRLQGLVDVVRDNIEMPADISAWMCRLSTDALIIDAQEGTVIQAAGEAFFREALVQMEANHEGFKAFAKAVGQAASVKGKHLFMPLRIALTGVAHGPEMARVWGWLGQDCCRARLQSALNYCVDGAQAHAETV
;
A
#
# COMPACT_ATOMS: atom_id res chain seq x y z
N GLU A 1 -28.52 11.59 15.77
CA GLU A 1 -29.20 12.15 14.58
C GLU A 1 -30.32 11.26 14.06
N LEU A 2 -30.05 10.00 13.67
CA LEU A 2 -31.08 9.08 13.15
C LEU A 2 -32.32 8.96 14.06
N ALA A 3 -32.14 8.80 15.36
CA ALA A 3 -33.23 8.72 16.32
C ALA A 3 -34.10 9.99 16.37
N ALA A 4 -33.51 11.17 16.13
CA ALA A 4 -34.23 12.45 16.14
C ALA A 4 -35.06 12.66 14.86
N ALA A 5 -34.67 12.02 13.75
CA ALA A 5 -35.35 12.10 12.46
C ALA A 5 -36.27 10.88 12.18
N PHE A 6 -36.36 9.93 13.11
CA PHE A 6 -37.14 8.71 12.95
C PHE A 6 -38.64 9.00 13.04
N ASP A 7 -39.39 8.59 12.03
CA ASP A 7 -40.84 8.77 11.95
C ASP A 7 -41.47 7.53 11.31
N LEU A 8 -42.36 6.87 12.06
CA LEU A 8 -43.09 5.68 11.60
C LEU A 8 -43.93 5.96 10.35
N ALA A 9 -44.41 7.20 10.16
CA ALA A 9 -45.20 7.58 9.00
C ALA A 9 -44.36 7.61 7.70
N ARG A 10 -43.03 7.65 7.79
CA ARG A 10 -42.09 7.70 6.65
C ARG A 10 -41.55 6.33 6.23
N LEU A 11 -42.01 5.26 6.87
CA LEU A 11 -41.58 3.89 6.53
C LEU A 11 -42.19 3.45 5.19
N SER A 12 -41.35 2.92 4.31
CA SER A 12 -41.78 2.29 3.07
C SER A 12 -42.59 1.02 3.38
N LYS A 13 -43.72 0.83 2.66
CA LYS A 13 -44.49 -0.42 2.70
C LYS A 13 -43.87 -1.52 1.83
N ALA A 14 -43.01 -1.16 0.89
CA ALA A 14 -42.29 -2.12 0.06
C ALA A 14 -41.13 -2.74 0.87
N PRO A 15 -40.84 -4.04 0.68
CA PRO A 15 -39.74 -4.71 1.37
C PRO A 15 -38.41 -4.05 1.02
N ALA A 16 -37.59 -3.78 2.05
CA ALA A 16 -36.23 -3.33 1.83
C ALA A 16 -35.43 -4.44 1.15
N ARG A 17 -34.76 -4.10 0.04
CA ARG A 17 -33.86 -5.01 -0.66
C ARG A 17 -32.44 -4.76 -0.16
N PHE A 18 -31.75 -5.83 0.18
CA PHE A 18 -30.32 -5.76 0.47
C PHE A 18 -29.54 -5.39 -0.80
N ASP A 19 -28.65 -4.41 -0.67
CA ASP A 19 -27.75 -3.96 -1.72
C ASP A 19 -26.33 -3.90 -1.15
N GLU A 20 -25.48 -4.81 -1.62
CA GLU A 20 -24.08 -4.89 -1.19
C GLU A 20 -23.27 -3.67 -1.62
N THR A 21 -23.56 -3.08 -2.78
CA THR A 21 -22.85 -1.90 -3.27
C THR A 21 -23.14 -0.70 -2.36
N GLN A 22 -24.40 -0.54 -1.96
CA GLN A 22 -24.77 0.51 -1.01
C GLN A 22 -24.13 0.27 0.37
N LEU A 23 -24.08 -0.98 0.83
CA LEU A 23 -23.40 -1.33 2.08
C LEU A 23 -21.90 -0.96 2.03
N ARG A 24 -21.21 -1.35 0.96
CA ARG A 24 -19.77 -1.06 0.77
C ARG A 24 -19.49 0.44 0.70
N TYR A 25 -20.36 1.20 0.03
CA TYR A 25 -20.27 2.66 0.02
C TYR A 25 -20.32 3.24 1.43
N TRP A 26 -21.32 2.88 2.24
CA TRP A 26 -21.42 3.38 3.61
C TRP A 26 -20.30 2.87 4.53
N GLN A 27 -19.81 1.65 4.32
CA GLN A 27 -18.63 1.15 5.02
C GLN A 27 -17.41 2.03 4.73
N LYS A 28 -17.20 2.39 3.46
CA LYS A 28 -16.09 3.28 3.07
C LYS A 28 -16.24 4.66 3.69
N GLU A 29 -17.44 5.25 3.64
CA GLU A 29 -17.71 6.56 4.25
C GLU A 29 -17.47 6.56 5.77
N ALA A 30 -17.87 5.48 6.47
CA ALA A 30 -17.64 5.32 7.90
C ALA A 30 -16.14 5.24 8.22
N VAL A 31 -15.38 4.44 7.47
CA VAL A 31 -13.92 4.33 7.62
C VAL A 31 -13.22 5.66 7.36
N LEU A 32 -13.61 6.38 6.31
CA LEU A 32 -13.01 7.68 5.97
C LEU A 32 -13.30 8.74 7.03
N SER A 33 -14.50 8.69 7.63
CA SER A 33 -14.93 9.63 8.67
C SER A 33 -14.34 9.33 10.05
N ALA A 34 -13.94 8.08 10.30
CA ALA A 34 -13.31 7.68 11.55
C ALA A 34 -11.95 8.35 11.74
N SER A 35 -11.66 8.72 12.98
CA SER A 35 -10.31 9.09 13.39
C SER A 35 -9.38 7.88 13.31
N SER A 36 -8.09 8.16 13.15
CA SER A 36 -7.12 7.09 13.06
C SER A 36 -7.04 6.27 14.36
N ALA A 37 -7.36 6.87 15.52
CA ALA A 37 -7.45 6.18 16.81
C ALA A 37 -8.64 5.21 16.86
N GLU A 38 -9.82 5.63 16.38
CA GLU A 38 -11.00 4.76 16.28
C GLU A 38 -10.74 3.57 15.35
N LEU A 39 -10.02 3.76 14.25
CA LEU A 39 -9.64 2.68 13.34
C LEU A 39 -8.65 1.69 13.98
N VAL A 40 -7.72 2.19 14.80
CA VAL A 40 -6.80 1.34 15.58
C VAL A 40 -7.57 0.53 16.62
N ASP A 41 -8.48 1.15 17.37
CA ASP A 41 -9.30 0.46 18.36
C ASP A 41 -10.21 -0.57 17.71
N TRP A 42 -10.79 -0.24 16.56
CA TRP A 42 -11.61 -1.17 15.77
C TRP A 42 -10.80 -2.37 15.28
N PHE A 43 -9.58 -2.14 14.78
CA PHE A 43 -8.67 -3.22 14.40
C PHE A 43 -8.33 -4.12 15.60
N ASN A 44 -7.93 -3.54 16.74
CA ASN A 44 -7.57 -4.29 17.94
C ASN A 44 -8.71 -5.16 18.50
N GLN A 45 -9.97 -4.75 18.29
CA GLN A 45 -11.15 -5.51 18.68
C GLN A 45 -11.53 -6.60 17.68
N SER A 46 -10.98 -6.60 16.46
CA SER A 46 -11.26 -7.59 15.43
C SER A 46 -10.49 -8.90 15.64
N ALA A 47 -10.89 -9.96 14.94
CA ALA A 47 -10.18 -11.24 14.98
C ALA A 47 -8.73 -11.09 14.48
N GLU A 48 -8.52 -10.28 13.45
CA GLU A 48 -7.20 -10.00 12.87
C GLU A 48 -6.31 -9.23 13.85
N GLY A 49 -6.84 -8.21 14.52
CA GLY A 49 -6.08 -7.47 15.54
C GLY A 49 -5.73 -8.34 16.73
N GLN A 50 -6.64 -9.20 17.20
CA GLN A 50 -6.33 -10.15 18.27
C GLN A 50 -5.20 -11.13 17.90
N GLN A 51 -5.01 -11.42 16.62
CA GLN A 51 -3.95 -12.29 16.12
C GLN A 51 -2.61 -11.58 15.88
N GLN A 52 -2.61 -10.28 15.55
CA GLN A 52 -1.42 -9.58 15.04
C GLN A 52 -1.01 -8.32 15.80
N ALA A 53 -1.91 -7.69 16.57
CA ALA A 53 -1.66 -6.39 17.18
C ALA A 53 -0.57 -6.43 18.26
N ALA A 54 -0.37 -7.59 18.91
CA ALA A 54 0.63 -7.75 19.97
C ALA A 54 2.08 -7.50 19.49
N ASP A 55 2.35 -7.69 18.20
CA ASP A 55 3.68 -7.53 17.61
C ASP A 55 4.02 -6.08 17.25
N TRP A 56 3.08 -5.15 17.45
CA TRP A 56 3.20 -3.76 17.02
C TRP A 56 2.99 -2.78 18.17
N SER A 57 3.82 -1.74 18.23
CA SER A 57 3.54 -0.62 19.13
C SER A 57 2.33 0.17 18.62
N ALA A 58 1.55 0.74 19.55
CA ALA A 58 0.39 1.56 19.22
C ALA A 58 0.75 2.70 18.24
N GLN A 59 1.91 3.33 18.43
CA GLN A 59 2.39 4.40 17.53
C GLN A 59 2.68 3.89 16.12
N ARG A 60 3.32 2.71 15.98
CA ARG A 60 3.66 2.16 14.67
C ARG A 60 2.40 1.74 13.90
N LEU A 61 1.44 1.10 14.60
CA LEU A 61 0.15 0.73 14.05
C LEU A 61 -0.65 1.97 13.63
N GLN A 62 -0.66 3.00 14.48
CA GLN A 62 -1.33 4.26 14.16
C GLN A 62 -0.75 4.89 12.89
N GLY A 63 0.57 4.95 12.78
CA GLY A 63 1.25 5.49 11.60
C GLY A 63 0.95 4.67 10.33
N LEU A 64 0.82 3.35 10.43
CA LEU A 64 0.39 2.52 9.30
C LEU A 64 -1.03 2.87 8.88
N VAL A 65 -1.97 2.96 9.83
CA VAL A 65 -3.37 3.34 9.56
C VAL A 65 -3.45 4.69 8.85
N ASP A 66 -2.64 5.68 9.27
CA ASP A 66 -2.60 6.99 8.59
C ASP A 66 -2.13 6.91 7.14
N VAL A 67 -1.22 5.97 6.84
CA VAL A 67 -0.76 5.71 5.47
C VAL A 67 -1.86 5.07 4.64
N VAL A 68 -2.57 4.08 5.19
CA VAL A 68 -3.43 3.18 4.41
C VAL A 68 -4.94 3.47 4.52
N ARG A 69 -5.38 4.44 5.33
CA ARG A 69 -6.80 4.73 5.58
C ARG A 69 -7.67 4.86 4.32
N ASP A 70 -7.11 5.46 3.26
CA ASP A 70 -7.82 5.67 2.00
C ASP A 70 -7.97 4.35 1.20
N ASN A 71 -7.27 3.29 1.60
CA ASN A 71 -7.16 1.98 0.94
C ASN A 71 -7.67 0.81 1.79
N ILE A 72 -8.38 1.09 2.89
CA ILE A 72 -9.03 0.05 3.70
C ILE A 72 -10.55 0.20 3.70
N GLU A 73 -11.25 -0.90 3.88
CA GLU A 73 -12.69 -0.99 4.13
C GLU A 73 -12.98 -1.83 5.38
N MET A 74 -12.12 -2.79 5.72
CA MET A 74 -12.28 -3.76 6.80
C MET A 74 -10.98 -3.91 7.61
N PRO A 75 -11.02 -4.47 8.84
CA PRO A 75 -9.81 -4.72 9.64
C PRO A 75 -8.83 -5.67 8.95
N ALA A 76 -9.35 -6.61 8.15
CA ALA A 76 -8.55 -7.49 7.30
C ALA A 76 -7.66 -6.73 6.31
N ASP A 77 -8.08 -5.55 5.83
CA ASP A 77 -7.24 -4.75 4.94
C ASP A 77 -6.06 -4.13 5.69
N ILE A 78 -6.26 -3.70 6.94
CA ILE A 78 -5.17 -3.24 7.81
C ILE A 78 -4.17 -4.38 8.01
N SER A 79 -4.65 -5.58 8.33
CA SER A 79 -3.83 -6.78 8.46
C SER A 79 -3.02 -7.08 7.19
N ALA A 80 -3.66 -7.01 6.01
CA ALA A 80 -2.98 -7.21 4.74
C ALA A 80 -1.86 -6.17 4.51
N TRP A 81 -2.11 -4.90 4.83
CA TRP A 81 -1.11 -3.84 4.76
C TRP A 81 0.01 -4.02 5.80
N MET A 82 -0.29 -4.50 7.00
CA MET A 82 0.70 -4.87 8.00
C MET A 82 1.63 -5.95 7.45
N CYS A 83 1.10 -7.07 6.95
CA CYS A 83 1.91 -8.13 6.36
C CYS A 83 2.79 -7.63 5.22
N ARG A 84 2.25 -6.74 4.38
CA ARG A 84 2.91 -6.21 3.19
C ARG A 84 4.00 -5.19 3.49
N LEU A 85 3.82 -4.34 4.50
CA LEU A 85 4.72 -3.21 4.81
C LEU A 85 5.57 -3.45 6.07
N SER A 86 5.36 -4.55 6.81
CA SER A 86 6.10 -4.88 8.04
C SER A 86 7.56 -5.30 7.81
N THR A 87 7.85 -5.88 6.65
CA THR A 87 9.15 -6.48 6.33
C THR A 87 9.96 -5.59 5.40
N ASP A 88 11.28 -5.72 5.43
CA ASP A 88 12.16 -5.07 4.44
C ASP A 88 12.17 -5.82 3.10
N ALA A 89 11.67 -7.06 3.09
CA ALA A 89 11.58 -7.88 1.90
C ALA A 89 10.41 -7.44 1.02
N LEU A 90 10.67 -7.32 -0.28
CA LEU A 90 9.63 -7.07 -1.27
C LEU A 90 8.80 -8.35 -1.50
N ILE A 91 7.50 -8.28 -1.19
CA ILE A 91 6.53 -9.34 -1.49
C ILE A 91 5.69 -8.89 -2.69
N ILE A 92 5.86 -9.58 -3.83
CA ILE A 92 5.14 -9.33 -5.08
C ILE A 92 4.59 -10.65 -5.63
N ASP A 93 3.47 -10.58 -6.34
CA ASP A 93 2.96 -11.70 -7.12
C ASP A 93 3.61 -11.74 -8.52
N ALA A 94 3.23 -12.73 -9.32
CA ALA A 94 3.76 -12.91 -10.67
C ALA A 94 3.40 -11.75 -11.61
N GLN A 95 2.22 -11.15 -11.47
CA GLN A 95 1.76 -10.05 -12.32
C GLN A 95 2.62 -8.81 -12.06
N GLU A 96 2.83 -8.47 -10.79
CA GLU A 96 3.66 -7.36 -10.35
C GLU A 96 5.12 -7.58 -10.73
N GLY A 97 5.58 -8.84 -10.64
CA GLY A 97 6.88 -9.29 -11.11
C GLY A 97 7.15 -8.98 -12.58
N THR A 98 6.14 -9.10 -13.46
CA THR A 98 6.30 -8.74 -14.87
C THR A 98 6.63 -7.26 -15.07
N VAL A 99 6.08 -6.38 -14.22
CA VAL A 99 6.34 -4.94 -14.29
C VAL A 99 7.74 -4.61 -13.78
N ILE A 100 8.19 -5.30 -12.72
CA ILE A 100 9.56 -5.19 -12.21
C ILE A 100 10.56 -5.63 -13.31
N GLN A 101 10.35 -6.80 -13.92
CA GLN A 101 11.19 -7.28 -15.01
C GLN A 101 11.20 -6.35 -16.22
N ALA A 102 10.03 -5.82 -16.62
CA ALA A 102 9.92 -4.90 -17.74
C ALA A 102 10.63 -3.54 -17.49
N ALA A 103 10.72 -3.09 -16.24
CA ALA A 103 11.52 -1.92 -15.88
C ALA A 103 13.03 -2.21 -15.98
N GLY A 104 13.42 -3.45 -15.67
CA GLY A 104 14.75 -3.97 -15.90
C GLY A 104 15.79 -3.57 -14.84
N GLU A 105 16.93 -4.22 -14.90
CA GLU A 105 18.04 -4.07 -13.95
C GLU A 105 18.57 -2.63 -13.89
N ALA A 106 18.78 -2.01 -15.06
CA ALA A 106 19.34 -0.66 -15.16
C ALA A 106 18.48 0.38 -14.42
N PHE A 107 17.15 0.25 -14.49
CA PHE A 107 16.24 1.14 -13.79
C PHE A 107 16.40 1.08 -12.27
N PHE A 108 16.46 -0.12 -11.70
CA PHE A 108 16.60 -0.27 -10.24
C PHE A 108 18.02 0.03 -9.74
N ARG A 109 19.05 -0.15 -10.58
CA ARG A 109 20.39 0.37 -10.27
C ARG A 109 20.39 1.89 -10.15
N GLU A 110 19.78 2.60 -11.09
CA GLU A 110 19.64 4.06 -10.99
C GLU A 110 18.80 4.46 -9.78
N ALA A 111 17.73 3.71 -9.48
CA ALA A 111 16.92 3.96 -8.28
C ALA A 111 17.75 3.85 -6.99
N LEU A 112 18.63 2.86 -6.87
CA LEU A 112 19.52 2.72 -5.72
C LEU A 112 20.58 3.83 -5.65
N VAL A 113 21.17 4.23 -6.78
CA VAL A 113 22.09 5.37 -6.83
C VAL A 113 21.41 6.64 -6.33
N GLN A 114 20.18 6.90 -6.78
CA GLN A 114 19.41 8.06 -6.32
C GLN A 114 18.95 7.95 -4.86
N MET A 115 18.83 6.73 -4.30
CA MET A 115 18.51 6.55 -2.88
C MET A 115 19.63 7.07 -1.96
N GLU A 116 20.89 6.96 -2.38
CA GLU A 116 22.05 7.47 -1.63
C GLU A 116 22.12 9.00 -1.59
N ALA A 117 21.51 9.68 -2.56
CA ALA A 117 21.47 11.15 -2.62
C ALA A 117 20.48 11.78 -1.61
N ASN A 118 19.72 10.97 -0.87
CA ASN A 118 18.82 11.37 0.22
C ASN A 118 17.90 12.56 -0.12
N HIS A 119 17.04 12.37 -1.12
CA HIS A 119 16.10 13.40 -1.59
C HIS A 119 15.03 13.76 -0.55
N GLU A 120 14.53 15.00 -0.62
CA GLU A 120 13.39 15.46 0.17
C GLU A 120 12.06 14.85 -0.34
N GLY A 121 11.83 13.59 0.04
CA GLY A 121 10.60 12.85 -0.20
C GLY A 121 10.51 12.15 -1.56
N PHE A 122 9.47 11.32 -1.70
CA PHE A 122 9.29 10.43 -2.86
C PHE A 122 9.26 11.15 -4.21
N LYS A 123 8.64 12.33 -4.29
CA LYS A 123 8.48 13.06 -5.57
C LYS A 123 9.83 13.52 -6.13
N ALA A 124 10.71 14.03 -5.27
CA ALA A 124 12.05 14.45 -5.65
C ALA A 124 12.89 13.24 -6.08
N PHE A 125 12.87 12.18 -5.27
CA PHE A 125 13.50 10.89 -5.59
C PHE A 125 13.03 10.35 -6.95
N ALA A 126 11.73 10.17 -7.16
CA ALA A 126 11.19 9.62 -8.39
C ALA A 126 11.55 10.47 -9.62
N LYS A 127 11.57 11.80 -9.49
CA LYS A 127 12.01 12.69 -10.57
C LYS A 127 13.47 12.46 -10.94
N ALA A 128 14.35 12.32 -9.95
CA ALA A 128 15.77 12.06 -10.18
C ALA A 128 15.98 10.69 -10.85
N VAL A 129 15.26 9.65 -10.41
CA VAL A 129 15.28 8.33 -11.05
C VAL A 129 14.81 8.41 -12.51
N GLY A 130 13.71 9.12 -12.77
CA GLY A 130 13.20 9.29 -14.13
C GLY A 130 14.17 10.01 -15.07
N GLN A 131 14.93 10.99 -14.55
CA GLN A 131 15.97 11.68 -15.31
C GLN A 131 17.16 10.75 -15.61
N ALA A 132 17.65 10.03 -14.62
CA ALA A 132 18.80 9.13 -14.77
C ALA A 132 18.48 7.94 -15.70
N ALA A 133 17.31 7.32 -15.52
CA ALA A 133 16.87 6.19 -16.34
C ALA A 133 16.15 6.60 -17.64
N SER A 134 15.99 7.91 -17.91
CA SER A 134 15.27 8.43 -19.09
C SER A 134 13.83 7.88 -19.26
N VAL A 135 13.11 7.66 -18.16
CA VAL A 135 11.73 7.16 -18.14
C VAL A 135 10.77 8.13 -17.45
N LYS A 136 9.48 8.05 -17.79
CA LYS A 136 8.44 8.96 -17.30
C LYS A 136 7.08 8.28 -17.17
N GLY A 137 6.16 8.95 -16.47
CA GLY A 137 4.77 8.52 -16.36
C GLY A 137 4.65 7.12 -15.75
N LYS A 138 3.80 6.27 -16.32
CA LYS A 138 3.56 4.90 -15.83
C LYS A 138 4.85 4.07 -15.70
N HIS A 139 5.77 4.19 -16.65
CA HIS A 139 7.03 3.44 -16.65
C HIS A 139 8.02 3.88 -15.56
N LEU A 140 7.80 5.04 -14.94
CA LEU A 140 8.56 5.51 -13.79
C LEU A 140 7.86 5.16 -12.48
N PHE A 141 6.60 5.59 -12.34
CA PHE A 141 5.92 5.55 -11.06
C PHE A 141 5.41 4.16 -10.69
N MET A 142 5.00 3.34 -11.67
CA MET A 142 4.45 2.02 -11.38
C MET A 142 5.54 1.05 -10.88
N PRO A 143 6.73 0.93 -11.52
CA PRO A 143 7.79 0.08 -11.00
C PRO A 143 8.31 0.52 -9.63
N LEU A 144 8.46 1.83 -9.37
CA LEU A 144 8.85 2.32 -8.03
C LEU A 144 7.79 1.99 -6.98
N ARG A 145 6.51 2.18 -7.30
CA ARG A 145 5.41 1.84 -6.39
C ARG A 145 5.43 0.35 -6.07
N ILE A 146 5.53 -0.51 -7.08
CA ILE A 146 5.58 -1.96 -6.86
C ILE A 146 6.82 -2.30 -6.06
N ALA A 147 7.99 -1.76 -6.38
CA ALA A 147 9.20 -2.04 -5.61
C ALA A 147 9.09 -1.62 -4.14
N LEU A 148 8.36 -0.54 -3.82
CA LEU A 148 8.22 -0.06 -2.45
C LEU A 148 7.03 -0.65 -1.69
N THR A 149 5.98 -1.12 -2.37
CA THR A 149 4.73 -1.58 -1.72
C THR A 149 4.34 -3.01 -2.08
N GLY A 150 4.88 -3.55 -3.16
CA GLY A 150 4.55 -4.85 -3.70
C GLY A 150 3.25 -4.92 -4.51
N VAL A 151 2.60 -3.79 -4.82
CA VAL A 151 1.34 -3.72 -5.58
C VAL A 151 1.34 -2.54 -6.55
N ALA A 152 0.65 -2.68 -7.67
CA ALA A 152 0.50 -1.60 -8.65
C ALA A 152 -0.45 -0.47 -8.18
N HIS A 153 -1.36 -0.76 -7.25
CA HIS A 153 -2.35 0.16 -6.69
C HIS A 153 -2.33 0.12 -5.17
N GLY A 154 -2.61 1.25 -4.52
CA GLY A 154 -2.44 1.37 -3.08
C GLY A 154 -2.26 2.81 -2.60
N PRO A 155 -1.75 3.00 -1.38
CA PRO A 155 -1.59 4.28 -0.71
C PRO A 155 -0.85 5.35 -1.49
N GLU A 156 -0.98 6.57 -0.98
CA GLU A 156 -0.21 7.71 -1.44
C GLU A 156 1.28 7.48 -1.15
N MET A 157 2.13 7.68 -2.17
CA MET A 157 3.52 7.26 -2.11
C MET A 157 4.39 8.14 -1.19
N ALA A 158 4.07 9.43 -1.01
CA ALA A 158 4.79 10.26 -0.07
C ALA A 158 4.54 9.82 1.39
N ARG A 159 3.31 9.41 1.73
CA ARG A 159 3.00 8.79 3.04
C ARG A 159 3.75 7.47 3.23
N VAL A 160 3.70 6.58 2.25
CA VAL A 160 4.44 5.29 2.28
C VAL A 160 5.93 5.52 2.47
N TRP A 161 6.51 6.44 1.68
CA TRP A 161 7.92 6.77 1.73
C TRP A 161 8.35 7.27 3.12
N GLY A 162 7.58 8.20 3.70
CA GLY A 162 7.86 8.72 5.04
C GLY A 162 7.75 7.65 6.12
N TRP A 163 6.81 6.72 5.99
CA TRP A 163 6.58 5.67 6.98
C TRP A 163 7.59 4.52 6.89
N LEU A 164 7.97 4.08 5.69
CA LEU A 164 8.97 3.02 5.50
C LEU A 164 10.36 3.45 5.97
N GLY A 165 10.71 4.72 5.76
CA GLY A 165 12.06 5.22 6.00
C GLY A 165 13.06 4.77 4.94
N GLN A 166 14.24 5.39 4.96
CA GLN A 166 15.25 5.25 3.90
C GLN A 166 15.81 3.83 3.79
N ASP A 167 16.10 3.19 4.92
CA ASP A 167 16.72 1.86 4.93
C ASP A 167 15.78 0.79 4.36
N CYS A 168 14.51 0.80 4.76
CA CYS A 168 13.51 -0.11 4.20
C CYS A 168 13.30 0.14 2.70
N CYS A 169 13.21 1.41 2.28
CA CYS A 169 13.10 1.75 0.87
C CYS A 169 14.32 1.24 0.06
N ARG A 170 15.54 1.39 0.58
CA ARG A 170 16.76 0.85 -0.03
C ARG A 170 16.72 -0.67 -0.14
N ALA A 171 16.37 -1.37 0.94
CA ALA A 171 16.30 -2.84 0.95
C ALA A 171 15.26 -3.38 -0.05
N ARG A 172 14.12 -2.71 -0.16
CA ARG A 172 13.05 -3.06 -1.10
C ARG A 172 13.45 -2.82 -2.57
N LEU A 173 14.11 -1.69 -2.87
CA LEU A 173 14.68 -1.45 -4.20
C LEU A 173 15.78 -2.45 -4.57
N GLN A 174 16.61 -2.84 -3.60
CA GLN A 174 17.60 -3.89 -3.78
C GLN A 174 16.93 -5.24 -4.08
N SER A 175 15.83 -5.56 -3.39
CA SER A 175 15.05 -6.77 -3.65
C SER A 175 14.46 -6.76 -5.07
N ALA A 176 13.95 -5.62 -5.54
CA ALA A 176 13.47 -5.47 -6.92
C ALA A 176 14.59 -5.64 -7.96
N LEU A 177 15.78 -5.11 -7.68
CA LEU A 177 16.96 -5.31 -8.53
C LEU A 177 17.33 -6.80 -8.62
N ASN A 178 17.38 -7.50 -7.49
CA ASN A 178 17.69 -8.93 -7.46
C ASN A 178 16.65 -9.74 -8.25
N TYR A 179 15.36 -9.40 -8.13
CA TYR A 179 14.30 -10.03 -8.90
C TYR A 179 14.51 -9.94 -10.42
N CYS A 180 15.01 -8.81 -10.91
CA CYS A 180 15.37 -8.64 -12.33
C CYS A 180 16.55 -9.55 -12.74
N VAL A 181 17.56 -9.69 -11.88
CA VAL A 181 18.76 -10.49 -12.15
C VAL A 181 18.41 -11.98 -12.19
N ASP A 182 17.66 -12.47 -11.20
CA ASP A 182 17.30 -13.88 -11.08
C ASP A 182 16.34 -14.32 -12.20
N GLY A 183 15.39 -13.44 -12.58
CA GLY A 183 14.50 -13.67 -13.71
C GLY A 183 15.22 -13.78 -15.06
N ALA A 184 16.33 -13.05 -15.23
CA ALA A 184 17.14 -13.14 -16.44
C ALA A 184 17.93 -14.46 -16.55
N GLN A 185 18.38 -15.00 -15.41
CA GLN A 185 19.10 -16.29 -15.36
C GLN A 185 18.18 -17.47 -15.69
N ALA A 186 16.95 -17.49 -15.15
CA ALA A 186 15.98 -18.53 -15.45
C ALA A 186 15.59 -18.59 -16.94
N HIS A 187 15.53 -17.45 -17.63
CA HIS A 187 15.28 -17.40 -19.07
C HIS A 187 16.49 -17.82 -19.92
N ALA A 188 17.71 -17.55 -19.47
CA ALA A 188 18.92 -17.98 -20.18
C ALA A 188 19.16 -19.50 -20.12
N GLU A 189 18.63 -20.20 -19.12
CA GLU A 189 18.74 -21.66 -18.99
C GLU A 189 17.65 -22.44 -19.74
N THR A 190 16.62 -21.74 -20.24
CA THR A 190 15.45 -22.36 -20.91
C THR A 190 15.43 -22.13 -22.43
N VAL A 191 16.42 -21.41 -22.99
CA VAL A 191 16.58 -21.10 -24.42
C VAL A 191 17.85 -21.75 -24.96
#